data_AF-A0AAU7U3Y8-F1
#
_entry.id   AF-A0AAU7U3Y8-F1
#
_cell.length_a   1.000
_cell.length_b   1.000
_cell.length_c   1.000
_cell.angle_alpha   90.00
_cell.angle_beta   90.00
_cell.angle_gamma   90.00
#
_symmetry.space_group_name_H-M   'P 1'
#
loop_
_entity.id
_entity.type
_entity.pdbx_description
1 polymer ?
#
loop_
_entity_poly.entity_id
_entity_poly.type
_entity_poly.pdbx_seq_one_letter_code
_entity_poly.pdbx_strand_id
1 'polypeptide(L)'
;MSTTSQTPDIDALLQNTWLQVISLRHGPEFADGEGLALWQRCVADAERVQLALREAGVSRESRHDILLAQCALLDEAVKGRGVQDDACLQWYHMPLQGHFLQTMDAGETLCDRMQQVLAQPEADERVLTCFHRVMMLGFIGGYVSADAPARRQLMSALTKRIPPFTRAADAPLLSLASGGLRAGWLSSWPARLGLTAVLLVVLWWGLDHRLDHLITTLLPGVKE
;
A
#
# COMPACT_ATOMS: atom_id res chain seq x y z
N MET A 1 22.11 -30.09 12.10
CA MET A 1 22.08 -28.65 12.42
C MET A 1 20.64 -28.21 12.36
N SER A 2 19.98 -28.08 13.51
CA SER A 2 18.58 -27.66 13.58
C SER A 2 18.53 -26.16 13.31
N THR A 3 18.14 -25.76 12.10
CA THR A 3 17.75 -24.38 11.83
C THR A 3 16.54 -24.08 12.70
N THR A 4 16.70 -23.25 13.72
CA THR A 4 15.60 -22.67 14.48
C THR A 4 14.74 -21.91 13.48
N SER A 5 13.65 -22.52 13.00
CA SER A 5 12.69 -21.87 12.12
C SER A 5 12.09 -20.71 12.89
N GLN A 6 12.56 -19.49 12.61
CA GLN A 6 11.96 -18.29 13.18
C GLN A 6 10.49 -18.26 12.76
N THR A 7 9.60 -18.18 13.76
CA THR A 7 8.18 -17.95 13.52
C THR A 7 8.04 -16.64 12.73
N PRO A 8 7.47 -16.66 11.50
CA PRO A 8 7.27 -15.48 10.70
C PRO A 8 6.35 -14.51 11.46
N ASP A 9 6.83 -13.29 11.65
CA ASP A 9 6.02 -12.19 12.16
C ASP A 9 4.99 -11.79 11.09
N ILE A 10 3.72 -12.03 11.40
CA ILE A 10 2.60 -11.76 10.51
C ILE A 10 2.39 -10.26 10.28
N ASP A 11 2.64 -9.43 11.29
CA ASP A 11 2.50 -7.97 11.15
C ASP A 11 3.56 -7.43 10.19
N ALA A 12 4.80 -7.91 10.31
CA ALA A 12 5.88 -7.56 9.38
C ALA A 12 5.61 -8.12 7.97
N LEU A 13 5.17 -9.37 7.86
CA LEU A 13 4.98 -10.05 6.58
C LEU A 13 3.86 -9.43 5.74
N LEU A 14 2.76 -9.03 6.38
CA LEU A 14 1.58 -8.41 5.75
C LEU A 14 1.60 -6.88 5.77
N GLN A 15 2.70 -6.24 6.19
CA GLN A 15 2.80 -4.79 6.31
C GLN A 15 2.35 -4.04 5.04
N ASN A 16 2.80 -4.47 3.85
CA ASN A 16 2.39 -3.86 2.58
C ASN A 16 0.87 -3.94 2.37
N THR A 17 0.26 -5.09 2.67
CA THR A 17 -1.19 -5.27 2.60
C THR A 17 -1.90 -4.33 3.56
N TRP A 18 -1.44 -4.24 4.81
CA TRP A 18 -2.04 -3.34 5.81
C TRP A 18 -1.99 -1.88 5.34
N LEU A 19 -0.82 -1.42 4.86
CA LEU A 19 -0.66 -0.06 4.34
C LEU A 19 -1.53 0.19 3.10
N GLN A 20 -1.63 -0.79 2.20
CA GLN A 20 -2.48 -0.67 1.01
C GLN A 20 -3.96 -0.53 1.38
N VAL A 21 -4.44 -1.33 2.35
CA VAL A 21 -5.82 -1.24 2.85
C VAL A 21 -6.08 0.11 3.52
N ILE A 22 -5.14 0.58 4.36
CA ILE A 22 -5.22 1.90 4.98
C ILE A 22 -5.31 2.97 3.89
N SER A 23 -4.44 2.92 2.88
CA SER A 23 -4.47 3.87 1.75
C SER A 23 -5.82 3.83 1.03
N LEU A 24 -6.32 2.65 0.65
CA LEU A 24 -7.61 2.50 -0.03
C LEU A 24 -8.77 3.08 0.77
N ARG A 25 -8.77 2.93 2.10
CA ARG A 25 -9.83 3.48 2.96
C ARG A 25 -9.79 5.01 3.07
N HIS A 26 -8.70 5.67 2.70
CA HIS A 26 -8.65 7.12 2.56
C HIS A 26 -9.23 7.61 1.20
N GLY A 27 -9.70 6.70 0.35
CA GLY A 27 -10.42 7.01 -0.89
C GLY A 27 -9.55 7.63 -2.00
N PRO A 28 -8.37 7.09 -2.34
CA PRO A 28 -7.64 7.52 -3.52
C PRO A 28 -8.48 7.22 -4.78
N GLU A 29 -8.33 8.05 -5.80
CA GLU A 29 -8.87 7.83 -7.13
C GLU A 29 -7.78 7.26 -8.04
N PHE A 30 -8.16 6.37 -8.95
CA PHE A 30 -7.24 5.71 -9.89
C PHE A 30 -7.59 6.07 -11.34
N ALA A 31 -6.61 6.63 -12.04
CA ALA A 31 -6.71 6.91 -13.47
C ALA A 31 -6.58 5.63 -14.32
N ASP A 32 -6.86 5.74 -15.62
CA ASP A 32 -6.80 4.62 -16.58
C ASP A 32 -5.47 3.85 -16.49
N GLY A 33 -5.57 2.53 -16.26
CA GLY A 33 -4.44 1.62 -16.12
C GLY A 33 -3.84 1.54 -14.70
N GLU A 34 -4.14 2.48 -13.81
CA GLU A 34 -3.64 2.44 -12.43
C GLU A 34 -4.34 1.36 -11.60
N GLY A 35 -5.59 1.03 -11.92
CA GLY A 35 -6.35 -0.06 -11.29
C GLY A 35 -5.73 -1.43 -11.58
N LEU A 36 -5.32 -1.68 -12.83
CA LEU A 36 -4.58 -2.89 -13.19
C LEU A 36 -3.21 -2.95 -12.49
N ALA A 37 -2.49 -1.83 -12.43
CA ALA A 37 -1.20 -1.77 -11.73
C ALA A 37 -1.33 -2.03 -10.22
N LEU A 38 -2.38 -1.51 -9.59
CA LEU A 38 -2.73 -1.82 -8.20
C LEU A 38 -3.04 -3.32 -8.04
N TRP A 39 -3.86 -3.88 -8.92
CA TRP A 39 -4.23 -5.30 -8.87
C TRP A 39 -3.02 -6.21 -8.96
N GLN A 40 -2.13 -5.97 -9.93
CA GLN A 40 -0.89 -6.74 -10.10
C GLN A 40 0.02 -6.65 -8.87
N ARG A 41 0.09 -5.47 -8.23
CA ARG A 41 0.84 -5.28 -6.99
C ARG A 41 0.26 -6.12 -5.85
N CYS A 42 -1.06 -6.09 -5.68
CA CYS A 42 -1.74 -6.90 -4.67
C CYS A 42 -1.54 -8.41 -4.89
N VAL A 43 -1.57 -8.87 -6.14
CA VAL A 43 -1.28 -10.27 -6.51
C VAL A 43 0.17 -10.62 -6.14
N ALA A 44 1.14 -9.82 -6.57
CA ALA A 44 2.55 -10.07 -6.29
C ALA A 44 2.84 -10.08 -4.76
N ASP A 45 2.22 -9.19 -4.00
CA ASP A 45 2.33 -9.19 -2.55
C ASP A 45 1.71 -10.44 -1.91
N ALA A 46 0.56 -10.90 -2.38
CA ALA A 46 -0.06 -12.13 -1.90
C ALA A 46 0.80 -13.37 -2.21
N GLU A 47 1.34 -13.47 -3.42
CA GLU A 47 2.26 -14.55 -3.81
C GLU A 47 3.53 -14.57 -2.95
N ARG A 48 4.14 -13.40 -2.72
CA ARG A 48 5.30 -13.23 -1.85
C ARG A 48 5.01 -13.70 -0.43
N VAL A 49 3.86 -13.33 0.12
CA VAL A 49 3.43 -13.77 1.46
C VAL A 49 3.26 -15.28 1.51
N GLN A 50 2.57 -15.86 0.52
CA GLN A 50 2.34 -17.31 0.46
C GLN A 50 3.65 -18.11 0.31
N LEU A 51 4.60 -17.60 -0.46
CA LEU A 51 5.94 -18.16 -0.59
C LEU A 51 6.67 -18.14 0.75
N ALA A 52 6.75 -16.98 1.41
CA ALA A 52 7.44 -16.82 2.68
C ALA A 52 6.83 -17.71 3.78
N LEU A 53 5.50 -17.81 3.84
CA LEU A 53 4.83 -18.71 4.78
C LEU A 53 5.18 -20.19 4.49
N ARG A 54 5.23 -20.57 3.23
CA ARG A 54 5.58 -21.94 2.82
C ARG A 54 7.03 -22.28 3.20
N GLU A 55 7.96 -21.37 2.95
CA GLU A 55 9.38 -21.54 3.30
C GLU A 55 9.60 -21.57 4.82
N ALA A 56 8.76 -20.86 5.57
CA ALA A 56 8.73 -20.90 7.05
C ALA A 56 8.02 -22.14 7.61
N GLY A 57 7.62 -23.11 6.78
CA GLY A 57 6.98 -24.36 7.19
C GLY A 57 5.55 -24.19 7.72
N VAL A 58 4.86 -23.09 7.39
CA VAL A 58 3.46 -22.88 7.80
C VAL A 58 2.56 -23.90 7.11
N SER A 59 1.61 -24.46 7.87
CA SER A 59 0.67 -25.46 7.37
C SER A 59 -0.11 -24.95 6.14
N ARG A 60 -0.57 -25.86 5.28
CA ARG A 60 -1.38 -25.48 4.12
C ARG A 60 -2.69 -24.81 4.53
N GLU A 61 -3.29 -25.25 5.63
CA GLU A 61 -4.53 -24.70 6.18
C GLU A 61 -4.33 -23.26 6.66
N SER A 62 -3.32 -23.01 7.51
CA SER A 62 -2.99 -21.66 7.98
C SER A 62 -2.65 -20.71 6.83
N ARG A 63 -1.92 -21.19 5.81
CA ARG A 63 -1.63 -20.40 4.60
C ARG A 63 -2.88 -20.04 3.82
N HIS A 64 -3.81 -20.98 3.69
CA HIS A 64 -5.09 -20.74 3.04
C HIS A 64 -5.94 -19.73 3.82
N ASP A 65 -6.02 -19.85 5.15
CA ASP A 65 -6.75 -18.91 6.00
C ASP A 65 -6.20 -17.49 5.91
N ILE A 66 -4.87 -17.35 5.89
CA ILE A 66 -4.22 -16.04 5.70
C ILE A 66 -4.50 -15.48 4.29
N LEU A 67 -4.49 -16.32 3.25
CA LEU A 67 -4.81 -15.89 1.88
C LEU A 67 -6.27 -15.45 1.75
N LEU A 68 -7.19 -16.22 2.34
CA LEU A 68 -8.61 -15.89 2.42
C LEU A 68 -8.80 -14.51 3.06
N ALA A 69 -8.15 -14.28 4.20
CA ALA A 69 -8.22 -13.03 4.92
C ALA A 69 -7.67 -11.84 4.13
N GLN A 70 -6.54 -12.03 3.45
CA GLN A 70 -5.91 -11.01 2.60
C GLN A 70 -6.79 -10.63 1.41
N CYS A 71 -7.32 -11.63 0.70
CA CYS A 71 -8.19 -11.41 -0.46
C CYS A 71 -9.48 -10.70 -0.05
N ALA A 72 -10.18 -11.21 0.97
CA ALA A 72 -11.44 -10.63 1.44
C ALA A 72 -11.26 -9.18 1.90
N LEU A 73 -10.20 -8.87 2.65
CA LEU A 73 -9.94 -7.52 3.13
C LEU A 73 -9.64 -6.54 1.99
N LEU A 74 -8.75 -6.90 1.06
CA LEU A 74 -8.38 -6.03 -0.06
C LEU A 74 -9.56 -5.82 -1.01
N ASP A 75 -10.30 -6.90 -1.32
CA ASP A 75 -11.47 -6.83 -2.19
C ASP A 75 -12.56 -5.93 -1.59
N GLU A 76 -12.82 -6.05 -0.29
CA GLU A 76 -13.73 -5.15 0.40
C GLU A 76 -13.20 -3.71 0.42
N ALA A 77 -11.91 -3.50 0.71
CA ALA A 77 -11.33 -2.17 0.78
C ALA A 77 -11.40 -1.43 -0.57
N VAL A 78 -11.16 -2.11 -1.70
CA VAL A 78 -11.26 -1.50 -3.04
C VAL A 78 -12.72 -1.17 -3.37
N LYS A 79 -13.64 -2.12 -3.16
CA LYS A 79 -15.08 -1.97 -3.49
C LYS A 79 -15.79 -0.99 -2.55
N GLY A 80 -15.31 -0.89 -1.31
CA GLY A 80 -15.88 -0.04 -0.25
C GLY A 80 -15.54 1.45 -0.35
N ARG A 81 -14.75 1.87 -1.35
CA ARG A 81 -14.40 3.30 -1.54
C ARG A 81 -15.57 4.16 -2.00
N GLY A 82 -16.60 3.56 -2.63
CA GLY A 82 -17.76 4.29 -3.13
C GLY A 82 -17.52 5.11 -4.40
N VAL A 83 -16.41 4.88 -5.11
CA VAL A 83 -16.06 5.52 -6.39
C VAL A 83 -16.08 4.50 -7.53
N GLN A 84 -16.44 4.94 -8.74
CA GLN A 84 -16.42 4.13 -9.97
C GLN A 84 -15.27 4.55 -10.89
N ASP A 85 -14.05 4.23 -10.46
CA ASP A 85 -12.81 4.51 -11.20
C ASP A 85 -12.16 3.23 -11.77
N ASP A 86 -10.97 3.35 -12.35
CA ASP A 86 -10.27 2.25 -13.01
C ASP A 86 -10.06 1.04 -12.07
N ALA A 87 -9.70 1.28 -10.81
CA ALA A 87 -9.54 0.23 -9.81
C ALA A 87 -10.87 -0.47 -9.48
N CYS A 88 -11.98 0.26 -9.42
CA CYS A 88 -13.31 -0.31 -9.21
C CYS A 88 -13.69 -1.25 -10.37
N LEU A 89 -13.49 -0.80 -11.62
CA LEU A 89 -13.75 -1.61 -12.81
C LEU A 89 -12.87 -2.87 -12.86
N GLN A 90 -11.58 -2.74 -12.55
CA GLN A 90 -10.65 -3.87 -12.47
C GLN A 90 -11.13 -4.91 -11.44
N TRP A 91 -11.60 -4.48 -10.27
CA TRP A 91 -12.08 -5.37 -9.22
C TRP A 91 -13.45 -5.99 -9.49
N TYR A 92 -14.29 -5.38 -10.33
CA TYR A 92 -15.50 -6.03 -10.83
C TYR A 92 -15.20 -7.12 -11.84
N HIS A 93 -14.20 -6.91 -12.71
CA HIS A 93 -13.80 -7.92 -13.68
C HIS A 93 -13.10 -9.11 -13.02
N MET A 94 -12.14 -8.85 -12.11
CA MET A 94 -11.36 -9.92 -11.48
C MET A 94 -10.91 -9.53 -10.06
N PRO A 95 -11.71 -9.79 -9.02
CA PRO A 95 -11.27 -9.59 -7.63
C PRO A 95 -10.21 -10.62 -7.24
N LEU A 96 -9.45 -10.34 -6.16
CA LEU A 96 -8.38 -11.23 -5.71
C LEU A 96 -8.91 -12.59 -5.26
N GLN A 97 -10.07 -12.62 -4.60
CA GLN A 97 -10.74 -13.88 -4.26
C GLN A 97 -11.10 -14.73 -5.49
N GLY A 98 -11.50 -14.10 -6.59
CA GLY A 98 -11.79 -14.79 -7.85
C GLY A 98 -10.52 -15.38 -8.45
N HIS A 99 -9.42 -14.62 -8.41
CA HIS A 99 -8.12 -15.06 -8.90
C HIS A 99 -7.53 -16.22 -8.08
N PHE A 100 -7.40 -16.06 -6.77
CA PHE A 100 -6.69 -17.01 -5.91
C PHE A 100 -7.55 -18.16 -5.40
N LEU A 101 -8.81 -17.88 -5.07
CA LEU A 101 -9.69 -18.81 -4.35
C LEU A 101 -10.79 -19.37 -5.23
N GLN A 102 -10.94 -18.85 -6.46
CA GLN A 102 -11.97 -19.25 -7.41
C GLN A 102 -13.39 -19.15 -6.80
N THR A 103 -13.60 -18.13 -5.97
CA THR A 103 -14.89 -17.83 -5.32
C THR A 103 -15.24 -16.35 -5.41
N MET A 104 -16.47 -16.00 -5.03
CA MET A 104 -16.98 -14.63 -4.96
C MET A 104 -17.56 -14.27 -3.57
N ASP A 105 -17.50 -15.20 -2.61
CA ASP A 105 -18.09 -15.11 -1.27
C ASP A 105 -17.03 -15.08 -0.15
N ALA A 106 -15.79 -14.69 -0.45
CA ALA A 106 -14.68 -14.73 0.51
C ALA A 106 -14.96 -13.88 1.76
N GLY A 107 -15.77 -12.82 1.64
CA GLY A 107 -16.17 -11.97 2.76
C GLY A 107 -17.01 -12.71 3.81
N GLU A 108 -18.03 -13.45 3.36
CA GLU A 108 -18.89 -14.26 4.24
C GLU A 108 -18.13 -15.48 4.76
N THR A 109 -17.42 -16.18 3.85
CA THR A 109 -16.59 -17.34 4.18
C THR A 109 -15.57 -17.00 5.27
N LEU A 110 -14.95 -15.82 5.22
CA LEU A 110 -13.99 -15.41 6.24
C LEU A 110 -14.65 -15.22 7.61
N CYS A 111 -15.83 -14.61 7.70
CA CYS A 111 -16.53 -14.42 8.97
C CYS A 111 -16.82 -15.76 9.68
N ASP A 112 -17.26 -16.77 8.92
CA ASP A 112 -17.50 -18.12 9.44
C ASP A 112 -16.20 -18.80 9.82
N ARG A 113 -15.17 -18.67 8.97
CA ARG A 113 -13.86 -19.26 9.21
C ARG A 113 -13.19 -18.69 10.46
N MET A 114 -13.29 -17.38 10.71
CA MET A 114 -12.79 -16.75 11.92
C MET A 114 -13.39 -17.39 13.18
N GLN A 115 -14.69 -17.67 13.19
CA GLN A 115 -15.36 -18.30 14.32
C GLN A 115 -14.90 -19.76 14.51
N GLN A 116 -14.79 -20.51 13.42
CA GLN A 116 -14.33 -21.90 13.43
C GLN A 116 -12.91 -22.02 14.00
N VAL A 117 -11.96 -21.21 13.51
CA VAL A 117 -10.57 -21.24 13.97
C VAL A 117 -10.49 -20.79 15.43
N LEU A 118 -11.24 -19.75 15.82
CA LEU A 118 -11.22 -19.24 17.19
C LEU A 118 -11.67 -20.29 18.23
N ALA A 119 -12.60 -21.16 17.85
CA ALA A 119 -13.10 -22.25 18.69
C ALA A 119 -12.07 -23.38 18.91
N GLN A 120 -11.02 -23.47 18.09
CA GLN A 120 -9.99 -24.50 18.20
C GLN A 120 -8.94 -24.08 19.25
N PRO A 121 -8.74 -24.84 20.36
CA PRO A 121 -7.77 -24.46 21.40
C PRO A 121 -6.35 -24.29 20.88
N GLU A 122 -5.92 -25.16 19.95
CA GLU A 122 -4.58 -25.20 19.36
C GLU A 122 -4.48 -24.41 18.04
N ALA A 123 -5.38 -23.46 17.80
CA ALA A 123 -5.36 -22.64 16.59
C ALA A 123 -4.02 -21.91 16.42
N ASP A 124 -3.53 -21.85 15.17
CA ASP A 124 -2.29 -21.17 14.81
C ASP A 124 -2.37 -19.67 15.15
N GLU A 125 -1.51 -19.21 16.05
CA GLU A 125 -1.43 -17.82 16.49
C GLU A 125 -1.21 -16.85 15.33
N ARG A 126 -0.56 -17.29 14.25
CA ARG A 126 -0.34 -16.49 13.03
C ARG A 126 -1.66 -16.16 12.34
N VAL A 127 -2.55 -17.15 12.24
CA VAL A 127 -3.88 -17.00 11.64
C VAL A 127 -4.74 -16.09 12.52
N LEU A 128 -4.74 -16.33 13.83
CA LEU A 128 -5.47 -15.48 14.78
C LEU A 128 -5.00 -14.02 14.70
N THR A 129 -3.68 -13.81 14.65
CA THR A 129 -3.08 -12.47 14.47
C THR A 129 -3.58 -11.82 13.18
N CYS A 130 -3.50 -12.53 12.06
CA CYS A 130 -3.99 -12.05 10.76
C CYS A 130 -5.48 -11.65 10.82
N PHE A 131 -6.34 -12.52 11.35
CA PHE A 131 -7.78 -12.27 11.49
C PHE A 131 -8.08 -11.04 12.36
N HIS A 132 -7.38 -10.90 13.47
CA HIS A 132 -7.53 -9.74 14.33
C HIS A 132 -7.10 -8.44 13.62
N ARG A 133 -5.99 -8.43 12.87
CA ARG A 133 -5.58 -7.26 12.08
C ARG A 133 -6.60 -6.89 11.01
N VAL A 134 -7.15 -7.89 10.31
CA VAL A 134 -8.23 -7.67 9.33
C VAL A 134 -9.43 -6.99 9.98
N MET A 135 -9.84 -7.45 11.16
CA MET A 135 -10.94 -6.83 11.91
C MET A 135 -10.62 -5.41 12.37
N MET A 136 -9.37 -5.14 12.79
CA MET A 136 -8.96 -3.81 13.23
C MET A 136 -8.88 -2.82 12.06
N LEU A 137 -8.54 -3.32 10.87
CA LEU A 137 -8.54 -2.55 9.63
C LEU A 137 -9.95 -2.34 9.07
N GLY A 138 -10.99 -2.60 9.85
CA GLY A 138 -12.36 -2.22 9.49
C GLY A 138 -13.06 -3.18 8.54
N PHE A 139 -12.58 -4.43 8.43
CA PHE A 139 -13.29 -5.47 7.67
C PHE A 139 -14.73 -5.64 8.17
N ILE A 140 -15.71 -5.62 7.26
CA ILE A 140 -17.13 -5.78 7.56
C ILE A 140 -17.59 -7.20 7.20
N GLY A 141 -17.18 -7.75 6.06
CA GLY A 141 -17.61 -9.06 5.59
C GLY A 141 -19.13 -9.18 5.50
N GLY A 142 -19.66 -10.29 6.01
CA GLY A 142 -21.11 -10.57 6.04
C GLY A 142 -21.90 -9.83 7.14
N TYR A 143 -21.29 -8.91 7.90
CA TYR A 143 -21.99 -8.19 8.96
C TYR A 143 -22.79 -6.99 8.41
N VAL A 144 -23.92 -6.69 9.06
CA VAL A 144 -24.80 -5.56 8.67
C VAL A 144 -24.11 -4.20 8.81
N SER A 145 -23.19 -4.05 9.78
CA SER A 145 -22.42 -2.82 9.97
C SER A 145 -21.16 -3.07 10.82
N ALA A 146 -20.27 -2.08 10.87
CA ALA A 146 -19.07 -2.12 11.70
C ALA A 146 -19.38 -2.28 13.20
N ASP A 147 -20.52 -1.78 13.67
CA ASP A 147 -20.97 -1.81 15.07
C ASP A 147 -21.83 -3.01 15.45
N ALA A 148 -22.10 -3.90 14.48
CA ALA A 148 -22.89 -5.10 14.67
C ALA A 148 -22.41 -5.86 15.93
N PRO A 149 -23.32 -6.23 16.86
CA PRO A 149 -22.92 -6.88 18.12
C PRO A 149 -22.09 -8.15 17.92
N ALA A 150 -22.46 -8.98 16.93
CA ALA A 150 -21.73 -10.20 16.57
C ALA A 150 -20.28 -9.90 16.13
N ARG A 151 -20.08 -8.84 15.34
CA ARG A 151 -18.75 -8.38 14.90
C ARG A 151 -17.90 -7.92 16.08
N ARG A 152 -18.47 -7.13 17.00
CA ARG A 152 -17.79 -6.68 18.22
C ARG A 152 -17.43 -7.85 19.15
N GLN A 153 -18.31 -8.84 19.25
CA GLN A 153 -18.04 -10.06 20.03
C GLN A 153 -16.89 -10.87 19.42
N LEU A 154 -16.88 -11.04 18.09
CA LEU A 154 -15.78 -11.72 17.38
C LEU A 154 -14.46 -10.99 17.60
N MET A 155 -14.44 -9.66 17.47
CA MET A 155 -13.26 -8.84 17.77
C MET A 155 -12.78 -9.05 19.20
N SER A 156 -13.68 -8.93 20.18
CA SER A 156 -13.34 -9.13 21.61
C SER A 156 -12.73 -10.51 21.89
N ALA A 157 -13.28 -11.55 21.26
CA ALA A 157 -12.79 -12.91 21.41
C ALA A 157 -11.42 -13.13 20.75
N LEU A 158 -11.17 -12.54 19.58
CA LEU A 158 -9.84 -12.51 18.94
C LEU A 158 -8.81 -11.78 19.81
N THR A 159 -9.15 -10.59 20.35
CA THR A 159 -8.25 -9.80 21.20
C THR A 159 -7.83 -10.56 22.47
N LYS A 160 -8.69 -11.43 23.02
CA LYS A 160 -8.34 -12.24 24.20
C LYS A 160 -7.30 -13.32 23.92
N ARG A 161 -7.19 -13.79 22.67
CA ARG A 161 -6.27 -14.88 22.30
C ARG A 161 -4.90 -14.41 21.84
N ILE A 162 -4.76 -13.13 21.51
CA ILE A 162 -3.54 -12.58 20.92
C ILE A 162 -2.87 -11.72 21.99
N PRO A 163 -1.55 -11.86 22.22
CA PRO A 163 -0.86 -10.97 23.13
C PRO A 163 -1.09 -9.51 22.71
N PRO A 164 -1.27 -8.58 23.66
CA PRO A 164 -1.36 -7.17 23.34
C PRO A 164 -0.10 -6.77 22.55
N PHE A 165 -0.25 -5.82 21.61
CA PHE A 165 0.85 -5.34 20.78
C PHE A 165 2.09 -5.09 21.63
N THR A 166 3.12 -5.92 21.45
CA THR A 166 4.45 -5.61 21.95
C THR A 166 4.96 -4.50 21.04
N ARG A 167 4.66 -3.24 21.39
CA ARG A 167 5.32 -2.10 20.78
C ARG A 167 6.81 -2.34 21.01
N ALA A 168 7.55 -2.68 19.96
CA ALA A 168 8.99 -2.61 20.00
C ALA A 168 9.33 -1.17 20.36
N ALA A 169 9.66 -0.94 21.64
CA ALA A 169 9.83 0.40 22.20
C ALA A 169 10.98 1.16 21.53
N ASP A 170 11.79 0.48 20.70
CA ASP A 170 13.02 1.02 20.12
C ASP A 170 13.08 0.92 18.58
N ALA A 171 11.98 0.60 17.89
CA ALA A 171 11.96 0.83 16.45
C ALA A 171 11.71 2.32 16.23
N PRO A 172 12.68 3.12 15.74
CA PRO A 172 12.40 4.49 15.36
C PRO A 172 11.27 4.40 14.35
N LEU A 173 10.12 4.98 14.70
CA LEU A 173 9.02 5.21 13.77
C LEU A 173 9.67 5.79 12.52
N LEU A 174 9.81 4.96 11.49
CA LEU A 174 10.21 5.42 10.18
C LEU A 174 9.13 6.44 9.84
N SER A 175 9.51 7.72 9.95
CA SER A 175 8.80 8.79 9.27
C SER A 175 8.51 8.23 7.90
N LEU A 176 7.23 8.16 7.53
CA LEU A 176 6.82 7.96 6.14
C LEU A 176 7.66 8.94 5.32
N ALA A 177 8.76 8.44 4.78
CA ALA A 177 9.40 9.05 3.65
C ALA A 177 8.35 8.88 2.58
N SER A 178 7.59 9.94 2.36
CA SER A 178 6.82 10.16 1.16
C SER A 178 7.77 9.89 0.00
N GLY A 179 7.77 8.65 -0.48
CA GLY A 179 8.45 8.19 -1.67
C GLY A 179 7.75 8.73 -2.91
N GLY A 180 7.50 10.03 -2.93
CA GLY A 180 7.42 10.80 -4.16
C GLY A 180 8.86 10.98 -4.63
N LEU A 181 9.12 10.46 -5.83
CA LEU A 181 10.35 10.60 -6.58
C LEU A 181 11.04 11.95 -6.32
N ARG A 182 12.35 11.87 -6.09
CA ARG A 182 13.31 12.97 -5.97
C ARG A 182 13.04 14.09 -7.00
N ALA A 183 12.26 15.08 -6.61
CA ALA A 183 12.19 16.40 -7.24
C ALA A 183 12.28 17.52 -6.18
N GLY A 184 12.87 17.22 -5.02
CA GLY A 184 12.88 18.12 -3.85
C GLY A 184 13.95 19.21 -3.83
N TRP A 185 14.98 19.15 -4.69
CA TRP A 185 16.00 20.22 -4.72
C TRP A 185 15.64 21.37 -5.68
N LEU A 186 14.82 21.10 -6.71
CA LEU A 186 14.37 22.12 -7.67
C LEU A 186 13.04 22.80 -7.27
N SER A 187 12.50 22.48 -6.09
CA SER A 187 11.20 22.97 -5.61
C SER A 187 11.28 24.27 -4.79
N SER A 188 12.49 24.72 -4.40
CA SER A 188 12.61 26.01 -3.70
C SER A 188 12.29 27.15 -4.68
N TRP A 189 11.16 27.82 -4.46
CA TRP A 189 10.75 29.04 -5.17
C TRP A 189 11.88 30.06 -5.41
N PRO A 190 12.82 30.31 -4.46
CA PRO A 190 13.97 31.20 -4.72
C PRO A 190 15.00 30.64 -5.72
N ALA A 191 15.21 29.32 -5.79
CA ALA A 191 16.17 28.75 -6.75
C ALA A 191 15.69 28.91 -8.20
N ARG A 192 14.37 28.86 -8.43
CA ARG A 192 13.76 29.13 -9.74
C ARG A 192 13.95 30.59 -10.17
N LEU A 193 13.80 31.54 -9.25
CA LEU A 193 14.07 32.97 -9.52
C LEU A 193 15.56 33.23 -9.77
N GLY A 194 16.45 32.54 -9.04
CA GLY A 194 17.89 32.64 -9.27
C GLY A 194 18.29 32.13 -10.66
N LEU A 195 17.81 30.95 -11.05
CA LEU A 195 18.13 30.35 -12.35
C LEU A 195 17.62 31.21 -13.52
N THR A 196 16.40 31.73 -13.43
CA THR A 196 15.86 32.61 -14.48
C THR A 196 16.63 33.93 -14.57
N ALA A 197 17.03 34.53 -13.45
CA ALA A 197 17.86 35.73 -13.46
C ALA A 197 19.23 35.48 -14.12
N VAL A 198 19.89 34.35 -13.81
CA VAL A 198 21.17 33.98 -14.43
C VAL A 198 21.01 33.77 -15.94
N LEU A 199 19.98 33.07 -16.38
CA LEU A 199 19.69 32.87 -17.80
C LEU A 199 19.47 34.20 -18.54
N LEU A 200 18.75 35.14 -17.93
CA LEU A 200 18.55 36.47 -18.49
C LEU A 200 19.86 37.25 -18.61
N VAL A 201 20.75 37.18 -17.60
CA VAL A 201 22.06 37.84 -17.64
C VAL A 201 22.96 37.25 -18.73
N VAL A 202 23.02 35.93 -18.85
CA VAL A 202 23.81 35.25 -19.90
C VAL A 202 23.27 35.59 -21.29
N LEU A 203 21.96 35.56 -21.46
CA LEU A 203 21.32 35.90 -22.74
C LEU A 203 21.56 37.37 -23.10
N TRP A 204 21.42 38.27 -22.13
CA TRP A 204 21.71 39.69 -22.29
C TRP A 204 23.15 39.91 -22.74
N TRP A 205 24.12 39.30 -22.04
CA TRP A 205 25.53 39.48 -22.35
C TRP A 205 25.90 38.92 -23.73
N GLY A 206 25.33 37.78 -24.11
CA GLY A 206 25.52 37.23 -25.46
C GLY A 206 24.95 38.13 -26.56
N LEU A 207 23.78 38.73 -26.31
CA LEU A 207 23.15 39.66 -27.25
C LEU A 207 23.93 40.97 -27.36
N ASP A 208 24.41 41.52 -26.24
CA ASP A 208 25.25 42.71 -26.17
C ASP A 208 26.58 42.50 -26.93
N HIS A 209 27.24 41.38 -26.71
CA HIS A 209 28.48 41.06 -27.39
C HIS A 209 28.29 40.83 -28.90
N ARG A 210 27.12 40.29 -29.30
CA ARG A 210 26.71 40.18 -30.71
C ARG A 210 26.40 41.54 -31.32
N LEU A 211 25.74 42.43 -30.58
CA LEU A 211 25.48 43.80 -30.99
C LEU A 211 26.78 44.58 -31.16
N ASP A 212 27.70 44.51 -30.21
CA ASP A 212 29.04 45.14 -30.31
C ASP A 212 29.83 44.61 -31.50
N HIS A 213 29.79 43.30 -31.75
CA HIS A 213 30.43 42.72 -32.92
C HIS A 213 29.79 43.22 -34.22
N LEU A 214 28.45 43.34 -34.28
CA LEU A 214 27.74 43.86 -35.46
C LEU A 214 27.96 45.36 -35.66
N ILE A 215 28.03 46.15 -34.58
CA ILE A 215 28.33 47.59 -34.62
C ILE A 215 29.76 47.80 -35.12
N THR A 216 30.73 47.03 -34.61
CA THR A 216 32.14 47.14 -35.04
C THR A 216 32.38 46.65 -36.47
N THR A 217 31.58 45.71 -36.99
CA THR A 217 31.68 45.26 -38.39
C THR A 217 30.90 46.11 -39.38
N LEU A 218 29.80 46.75 -38.98
CA LEU A 218 28.97 47.59 -39.87
C LEU A 218 29.29 49.09 -39.79
N LEU A 219 29.99 49.55 -38.74
CA LEU A 219 30.53 50.91 -38.61
C LEU A 219 31.97 50.88 -38.10
N PRO A 220 32.96 50.56 -38.95
CA PRO A 220 34.35 50.84 -38.63
C PRO A 220 34.59 52.34 -38.79
N GLY A 221 34.28 53.12 -37.75
CA GLY A 221 34.72 54.51 -37.62
C GLY A 221 33.59 55.54 -37.53
N VAL A 222 33.15 55.82 -36.30
CA VAL A 222 32.96 57.20 -35.83
C VAL A 222 33.42 57.26 -34.37
N LYS A 223 34.73 57.38 -34.18
CA LYS A 223 35.33 58.13 -33.08
C LYS A 223 36.43 58.95 -33.72
N GLU A 224 36.28 60.27 -33.58
CA GLU A 224 37.11 61.40 -34.07
C GLU A 224 38.29 61.11 -35.00
#